data_AF-A0A059ZWU2-F1
#
_entry.id   AF-A0A059ZWU2-F1
#
_cell.length_a   1.000
_cell.length_b   1.000
_cell.length_c   1.000
_cell.angle_alpha   90.00
_cell.angle_beta   90.00
_cell.angle_gamma   90.00
#
_symmetry.space_group_name_H-M   'P 1'
#
loop_
_entity.id
_entity.type
_entity.pdbx_description
1 polymer ?
#
loop_
_entity_poly.entity_id
_entity_poly.type
_entity_poly.pdbx_seq_one_letter_code
_entity_poly.pdbx_strand_id
1 'polypeptide(L)' 'MQTEGGKRHTIDYVLMRDPNHSWQIVNAVADGVSDLSLKRDKYAAEFAKGGLLGVNYLVTPRTR' A
#
# COMPACT_ATOMS: atom_id res chain seq x y z
N MET A 1 0.96 -3.94 -28.06
CA MET A 1 1.52 -5.20 -27.54
C MET A 1 0.45 -5.90 -26.73
N GLN A 2 -0.19 -6.90 -27.33
CA GLN A 2 -1.02 -7.89 -26.66
C GLN A 2 -0.14 -9.13 -26.45
N THR A 3 -0.18 -9.72 -25.26
CA THR A 3 0.39 -11.03 -24.97
C THR A 3 -0.78 -11.99 -24.76
N GLU A 4 -0.73 -13.11 -25.48
CA GLU A 4 -1.73 -14.18 -25.50
C GLU A 4 -2.00 -14.74 -24.09
N GLY A 5 -3.27 -14.96 -23.76
CA GLY A 5 -3.73 -15.74 -22.59
C GLY A 5 -3.59 -15.12 -21.18
N GLY A 6 -2.82 -14.06 -20.99
CA GLY A 6 -2.66 -13.41 -19.68
C GLY A 6 -3.72 -12.34 -19.41
N LYS A 7 -4.43 -12.43 -18.28
CA LYS A 7 -5.27 -11.31 -17.82
C LYS A 7 -4.40 -10.07 -17.69
N ARG A 8 -4.76 -9.01 -18.41
CA ARG A 8 -4.08 -7.72 -18.30
C ARG A 8 -4.42 -7.09 -16.96
N HIS A 9 -3.41 -6.83 -16.15
CA HIS A 9 -3.52 -6.06 -14.92
C HIS A 9 -3.06 -4.62 -15.18
N THR A 10 -3.73 -3.65 -14.58
CA THR A 10 -3.30 -2.24 -14.60
C THR A 10 -2.71 -1.87 -13.25
N ILE A 11 -1.64 -1.07 -13.27
CA ILE A 11 -1.02 -0.52 -12.06
C ILE A 11 -0.88 0.98 -12.28
N ASP A 12 -1.63 1.76 -11.51
CA ASP A 12 -1.59 3.22 -11.52
C ASP A 12 -0.86 3.73 -10.27
N TYR A 13 0.10 4.63 -10.46
CA TYR A 13 0.88 5.22 -9.37
C TYR A 13 0.37 6.61 -9.01
N VAL A 14 0.10 6.84 -7.72
CA VAL A 14 -0.19 8.18 -7.21
C VAL A 14 1.13 8.79 -6.77
N LEU A 15 1.44 9.95 -7.35
CA LEU A 15 2.65 10.70 -7.06
C LEU A 15 2.33 11.93 -6.20
N MET A 16 3.19 12.22 -5.24
CA MET A 16 3.22 13.50 -4.53
C MET A 16 4.59 14.13 -4.68
N ARG A 17 4.62 15.46 -4.71
CA ARG A 17 5.89 16.19 -4.64
C ARG A 17 6.31 16.32 -3.19
N ASP A 18 7.55 15.94 -2.91
CA ASP A 18 8.17 16.23 -1.63
C ASP A 18 8.58 17.72 -1.55
N PRO A 19 8.95 18.22 -0.36
CA PRO A 19 9.42 19.59 -0.19
C PRO A 19 10.68 19.95 -1.00
N ASN A 20 11.44 18.93 -1.44
CA ASN A 20 12.65 19.08 -2.26
C ASN A 20 12.33 18.96 -3.77
N HIS A 21 11.05 19.09 -4.14
CA HIS A 21 10.54 19.03 -5.51
C HIS A 21 10.73 17.69 -6.24
N SER A 22 11.04 16.61 -5.53
CA SER A 22 11.12 15.28 -6.12
C SER A 22 9.76 14.58 -6.11
N TRP A 23 9.47 13.80 -7.16
CA TRP A 23 8.27 12.98 -7.22
C TRP A 23 8.48 11.69 -6.42
N GLN A 24 7.56 11.44 -5.50
CA GLN A 24 7.53 10.24 -4.70
C GLN A 24 6.22 9.49 -4.94
N ILE A 25 6.32 8.18 -5.12
CA ILE A 25 5.14 7.30 -5.17
C ILE A 25 4.61 7.16 -3.76
N VAL A 26 3.36 7.56 -3.54
CA VAL A 26 2.69 7.44 -2.23
C VAL A 26 1.65 6.34 -2.19
N ASN A 27 1.19 5.87 -3.36
CA ASN A 27 0.22 4.79 -3.48
C ASN A 27 0.38 4.07 -4.83
N ALA A 28 0.04 2.79 -4.84
CA ALA A 28 -0.16 2.02 -6.07
C ALA A 28 -1.60 1.50 -6.08
N VAL A 29 -2.24 1.59 -7.24
CA VAL A 29 -3.60 1.13 -7.49
C VAL A 29 -3.54 0.02 -8.53
N ALA A 30 -3.77 -1.22 -8.10
CA ALA A 30 -3.75 -2.39 -8.97
C ALA A 30 -5.18 -2.81 -9.31
N ASP A 31 -5.54 -2.80 -10.60
CA ASP A 31 -6.91 -3.10 -11.07
C ASP A 31 -8.00 -2.32 -10.32
N GLY A 32 -7.73 -1.05 -9.99
CA GLY A 32 -8.65 -0.20 -9.21
C GLY A 32 -8.58 -0.39 -7.68
N VAL A 33 -7.75 -1.32 -7.18
CA VAL A 33 -7.58 -1.56 -5.74
C VAL A 33 -6.34 -0.83 -5.20
N SER A 34 -6.54 0.08 -4.24
CA SER A 34 -5.47 0.85 -3.61
C SER A 34 -4.76 0.07 -2.50
N ASP A 35 -3.42 -0.01 -2.60
CA ASP A 35 -2.56 -0.58 -1.55
C ASP A 35 -2.72 0.16 -0.21
N LEU A 36 -2.76 1.51 -0.22
CA LEU A 36 -3.01 2.29 0.99
C LEU A 36 -4.35 1.96 1.65
N SER A 37 -5.41 1.75 0.87
CA SER A 37 -6.74 1.43 1.42
C SER A 37 -6.74 0.07 2.12
N LEU A 38 -6.12 -0.93 1.49
CA LEU A 38 -5.96 -2.27 2.09
C LEU A 38 -5.16 -2.22 3.39
N LYS A 39 -4.03 -1.48 3.39
CA LYS A 39 -3.20 -1.29 4.59
C LYS A 39 -3.96 -0.57 5.69
N ARG A 40 -4.72 0.48 5.35
CA ARG A 40 -5.53 1.23 6.32
C ARG A 40 -6.57 0.33 6.98
N ASP A 41 -7.29 -0.47 6.22
CA ASP A 41 -8.31 -1.36 6.77
C ASP A 41 -7.69 -2.42 7.70
N LYS A 42 -6.52 -2.98 7.30
CA LYS A 42 -5.75 -3.90 8.14
C LYS A 42 -5.25 -3.23 9.42
N TYR A 43 -4.71 -2.02 9.34
CA TYR A 43 -4.18 -1.30 10.49
C TYR A 43 -5.28 -0.77 11.40
N ALA A 44 -6.45 -0.40 10.87
CA ALA A 44 -7.60 0.00 11.68
C ALA A 44 -8.06 -1.14 12.58
N ALA A 45 -8.09 -2.38 12.06
CA ALA A 45 -8.45 -3.55 12.86
C ALA A 45 -7.47 -3.81 14.02
N GLU A 46 -6.16 -3.66 13.80
CA GLU A 46 -5.17 -3.85 14.88
C GLU A 46 -5.07 -2.64 15.81
N PHE A 47 -5.26 -1.44 15.28
CA PHE A 47 -5.35 -0.23 16.08
C PHE A 47 -6.53 -0.31 17.05
N ALA A 48 -7.68 -0.85 16.62
CA ALA A 48 -8.82 -1.09 17.50
C ALA A 48 -8.52 -2.11 18.62
N LYS A 49 -7.58 -3.04 18.41
CA LYS A 49 -7.19 -4.05 19.40
C LYS A 49 -6.15 -3.58 20.41
N GLY A 50 -5.23 -2.69 20.01
CA GLY A 50 -4.07 -2.34 20.83
C GLY A 50 -3.41 -0.99 20.54
N GLY A 51 -4.11 -0.09 19.85
CA GLY A 51 -3.60 1.22 19.46
C GLY A 51 -2.33 1.12 18.60
N LEU A 52 -1.41 2.06 18.77
CA LEU A 52 -0.15 2.10 18.01
C LEU A 52 0.75 0.90 18.27
N LEU A 53 0.73 0.33 19.47
CA LEU A 53 1.49 -0.89 19.78
C LEU A 53 0.97 -2.08 18.97
N GLY A 54 -0.36 -2.23 18.88
CA GLY A 54 -1.02 -3.25 18.05
C GLY A 54 -0.61 -3.16 16.58
N VAL A 55 -0.53 -1.95 16.02
CA VAL A 55 -0.06 -1.74 14.64
C VAL A 55 1.43 -2.05 14.50
N ASN A 56 2.27 -1.70 15.48
CA ASN A 56 3.71 -1.93 15.41
C ASN A 56 4.08 -3.43 15.32
N TYR A 57 3.30 -4.30 15.98
CA TYR A 57 3.46 -5.76 15.87
C TYR A 57 3.17 -6.32 14.48
N LEU A 58 2.37 -5.62 13.65
CA LEU A 58 2.13 -6.02 12.27
C LEU A 58 3.23 -5.57 11.30
N VAL A 59 3.78 -4.38 11.54
CA VAL A 59 4.66 -3.69 10.57
C VAL A 59 6.12 -4.10 10.75
N THR A 60 6.52 -4.46 11.98
CA THR A 60 7.89 -4.89 12.26
C THR A 60 8.05 -6.38 11.91
N PRO A 61 8.91 -6.75 10.95
CA PRO A 61 9.23 -8.15 10.71
C PRO A 61 9.82 -8.76 11.99
N ARG A 62 9.32 -9.90 12.45
CA ARG A 62 10.03 -10.68 13.47
C ARG A 62 11.34 -11.18 12.83
N THR A 63 12.45 -10.52 13.12
CA THR A 63 13.78 -11.10 12.93
C THR A 63 13.82 -12.38 13.76
N ARG A 64 13.97 -13.53 13.07
CA ARG A 64 14.28 -14.80 13.72
C ARG A 64 15.70 -14.76 14.26
#